data_AF-A0A3E0IXJ4-F1
#
_entry.id   AF-A0A3E0IXJ4-F1
#
_cell.length_a   1.000
_cell.length_b   1.000
_cell.length_c   1.000
_cell.angle_alpha   90.00
_cell.angle_beta   90.00
_cell.angle_gamma   90.00
#
_symmetry.space_group_name_H-M   'P 1'
#
loop_
_entity.id
_entity.type
_entity.pdbx_description
1 polymer ?
#
loop_
_entity_poly.entity_id
_entity_poly.type
_entity_poly.pdbx_seq_one_letter_code
_entity_poly.pdbx_strand_id
1 'polypeptide(L)'
;MKHYKNCVEEVLEAILFAQKKAKKDDCHTSCQQSINDLIGEKRVKKNTIPFLLYCGCEPFKGTGVATYSCHSKKEKIKCIHTHIFKIKELNKDCAVLELLEFKSDLKDKHPKHCHSKHGSACHQLDHKDLDDLVGTGICITVDLSCFCAITCLPAVHL
;
A
#
# COMPACT_ATOMS: atom_id res chain seq x y z
N MET A 1 -0.17 -17.36 27.98
CA MET A 1 0.59 -16.10 27.83
C MET A 1 0.57 -15.73 26.35
N LYS A 2 -0.06 -14.62 25.95
CA LYS A 2 -0.01 -14.15 24.57
C LYS A 2 1.35 -13.49 24.35
N HIS A 3 2.22 -14.10 23.57
CA HIS A 3 3.43 -13.45 23.09
C HIS A 3 3.01 -12.37 22.08
N TYR A 4 3.23 -11.10 22.40
CA TYR A 4 3.14 -9.97 21.47
C TYR A 4 4.28 -10.07 20.43
N LYS A 5 4.25 -11.09 19.56
CA LYS A 5 5.38 -11.40 18.67
C LYS A 5 5.32 -10.69 17.31
N ASN A 6 4.18 -10.16 16.88
CA ASN A 6 4.01 -9.65 15.52
C ASN A 6 3.30 -8.29 15.46
N CYS A 7 3.97 -7.21 15.91
CA CYS A 7 3.41 -5.85 15.87
C CYS A 7 2.96 -5.42 14.45
N VAL A 8 3.64 -5.90 13.40
CA VAL A 8 3.26 -5.63 12.00
C VAL A 8 1.95 -6.32 11.64
N GLU A 9 1.78 -7.60 12.02
CA GLU A 9 0.54 -8.35 11.78
C GLU A 9 -0.65 -7.72 12.49
N GLU A 10 -0.51 -7.35 13.77
CA GLU A 10 -1.57 -6.72 14.55
C GLU A 10 -2.01 -5.37 13.92
N VAL A 11 -1.07 -4.58 13.42
CA VAL A 11 -1.39 -3.32 12.72
C VAL A 11 -2.07 -3.59 11.38
N LEU A 12 -1.60 -4.57 10.60
CA LEU A 12 -2.22 -4.94 9.33
C LEU A 12 -3.63 -5.51 9.51
N GLU A 13 -3.85 -6.29 10.56
CA GLU A 13 -5.18 -6.78 10.94
C GLU A 13 -6.11 -5.61 11.30
N ALA A 14 -5.63 -4.65 12.11
CA ALA A 14 -6.38 -3.45 12.46
C ALA A 14 -6.71 -2.58 11.23
N ILE A 15 -5.77 -2.40 10.29
CA ILE A 15 -6.01 -1.69 9.03
C ILE A 15 -7.06 -2.44 8.19
N LEU A 16 -6.89 -3.75 8.00
CA LEU A 16 -7.81 -4.55 7.20
C LEU A 16 -9.22 -4.52 7.80
N PHE A 17 -9.31 -4.62 9.13
CA PHE A 17 -10.55 -4.45 9.86
C PHE A 17 -11.14 -3.06 9.64
N ALA A 18 -10.40 -1.98 9.89
CA ALA A 18 -10.86 -0.61 9.71
C ALA A 18 -11.28 -0.31 8.26
N GLN A 19 -10.59 -0.84 7.24
CA GLN A 19 -11.01 -0.69 5.84
C GLN A 19 -12.32 -1.44 5.54
N LYS A 20 -12.52 -2.63 6.15
CA LYS A 20 -13.79 -3.37 6.07
C LYS A 20 -14.89 -2.67 6.87
N LYS A 21 -14.55 -2.05 8.01
CA LYS A 21 -15.43 -1.40 8.99
C LYS A 21 -15.59 0.13 8.81
N ALA A 22 -14.91 0.74 7.85
CA ALA A 22 -15.42 1.93 7.17
C ALA A 22 -16.80 1.64 6.53
N LYS A 23 -17.27 0.37 6.56
CA LYS A 23 -18.66 -0.05 6.38
C LYS A 23 -19.46 -0.34 7.68
N LYS A 24 -18.84 -0.46 8.87
CA LYS A 24 -19.45 -0.44 10.24
C LYS A 24 -18.45 -0.53 11.44
N ASP A 25 -18.33 0.57 12.20
CA ASP A 25 -17.86 1.02 13.56
C ASP A 25 -16.97 0.29 14.63
N ASP A 26 -15.79 0.90 14.95
CA ASP A 26 -14.83 0.96 16.12
C ASP A 26 -13.64 -0.02 16.47
N CYS A 27 -12.37 0.47 16.65
CA CYS A 27 -11.18 -0.17 17.31
C CYS A 27 -9.90 0.73 17.39
N HIS A 28 -9.00 0.52 18.39
CA HIS A 28 -7.78 1.30 18.71
C HIS A 28 -6.43 0.58 18.40
N THR A 29 -5.54 1.16 17.57
CA THR A 29 -4.10 0.82 17.41
C THR A 29 -3.28 2.02 16.87
N SER A 30 -1.94 1.90 16.73
CA SER A 30 -0.95 2.98 16.40
C SER A 30 -1.20 3.80 15.13
N CYS A 31 -2.07 3.33 14.23
CA CYS A 31 -2.57 4.09 13.08
C CYS A 31 -3.81 4.91 13.45
N GLN A 32 -3.92 5.30 14.72
CA GLN A 32 -5.15 5.77 15.34
C GLN A 32 -5.76 6.96 14.61
N GLN A 33 -4.93 7.91 14.17
CA GLN A 33 -5.43 9.05 13.41
C GLN A 33 -5.98 8.62 12.04
N SER A 34 -5.26 7.77 11.30
CA SER A 34 -5.73 7.28 9.99
C SER A 34 -6.92 6.33 10.10
N ILE A 35 -7.02 5.55 11.19
CA ILE A 35 -8.17 4.69 11.51
C ILE A 35 -9.38 5.55 11.92
N ASN A 36 -9.18 6.57 12.76
CA ASN A 36 -10.22 7.52 13.14
C ASN A 36 -10.73 8.30 11.92
N ASP A 37 -9.86 8.64 10.97
CA ASP A 37 -10.25 9.25 9.70
C ASP A 37 -11.15 8.32 8.84
N LEU A 38 -11.03 6.99 8.99
CA LEU A 38 -11.92 6.02 8.34
C LEU A 38 -13.25 5.82 9.09
N ILE A 39 -13.26 5.99 10.41
CA ILE A 39 -14.40 5.68 11.29
C ILE A 39 -15.23 6.94 11.63
N GLY A 40 -14.62 8.12 11.62
CA GLY A 40 -15.21 9.37 12.10
C GLY A 40 -16.25 10.01 11.18
N GLU A 41 -17.24 10.66 11.78
CA GLU A 41 -18.25 11.46 11.09
C GLU A 41 -17.68 12.81 10.62
N LYS A 42 -17.12 12.91 9.39
CA LYS A 42 -17.30 14.10 8.51
C LYS A 42 -16.66 14.02 7.12
N ARG A 43 -17.50 14.34 6.14
CA ARG A 43 -17.32 15.00 4.83
C ARG A 43 -16.49 14.36 3.70
N VAL A 44 -15.59 13.41 3.92
CA VAL A 44 -14.95 12.66 2.82
C VAL A 44 -14.91 11.17 3.18
N LYS A 45 -15.51 10.31 2.35
CA LYS A 45 -15.57 8.85 2.58
C LYS A 45 -14.21 8.19 2.30
N LYS A 46 -13.20 8.45 3.13
CA LYS A 46 -11.92 7.73 3.05
C LYS A 46 -12.19 6.23 3.28
N ASN A 47 -11.50 5.36 2.54
CA ASN A 47 -11.77 3.90 2.56
C ASN A 47 -10.50 3.04 2.67
N THR A 48 -9.32 3.66 2.63
CA THR A 48 -8.03 2.98 2.57
C THR A 48 -7.03 3.69 3.47
N ILE A 49 -6.23 2.92 4.21
CA ILE A 49 -5.03 3.42 4.90
C ILE A 49 -3.82 2.82 4.16
N PRO A 50 -3.15 3.61 3.30
CA PRO A 50 -1.90 3.19 2.69
C PRO A 50 -0.80 3.06 3.75
N PHE A 51 0.18 2.20 3.51
CA PHE A 51 1.30 2.04 4.43
C PHE A 51 2.60 1.66 3.71
N LEU A 52 3.70 1.87 4.42
CA LEU A 52 5.04 1.39 4.10
C LEU A 52 5.37 0.21 5.00
N LEU A 53 6.05 -0.81 4.46
CA LEU A 53 6.64 -1.90 5.23
C LEU A 53 8.17 -1.75 5.25
N TYR A 54 8.83 -2.29 6.26
CA TYR A 54 10.28 -2.23 6.40
C TYR A 54 10.86 -3.63 6.62
N CYS A 55 11.87 -3.97 5.84
CA CYS A 55 12.66 -5.20 5.99
C CYS A 55 14.04 -4.81 6.51
N GLY A 56 14.31 -5.09 7.79
CA GLY A 56 15.46 -4.50 8.48
C GLY A 56 15.33 -2.98 8.60
N CYS A 57 16.38 -2.24 8.25
CA CYS A 57 16.37 -0.77 8.37
C CYS A 57 15.82 -0.05 7.13
N GLU A 58 15.45 -0.79 6.08
CA GLU A 58 15.09 -0.21 4.78
C GLU A 58 13.60 -0.39 4.47
N PRO A 59 12.95 0.63 3.88
CA PRO A 59 11.61 0.49 3.32
C PRO A 59 11.59 -0.62 2.26
N PHE A 60 10.63 -1.53 2.39
CA PHE A 60 10.41 -2.60 1.44
C PHE A 60 9.90 -2.04 0.11
N LYS A 61 10.59 -2.38 -0.98
CA LYS A 61 10.21 -2.04 -2.34
C LYS A 61 9.55 -3.25 -3.01
N GLY A 62 8.23 -3.21 -3.11
CA GLY A 62 7.46 -4.21 -3.80
C GLY A 62 7.64 -4.11 -5.31
N THR A 63 7.74 -5.26 -5.97
CA THR A 63 7.80 -5.35 -7.43
C THR A 63 6.66 -6.22 -7.92
N GLY A 64 5.90 -5.70 -8.89
CA GLY A 64 4.81 -6.40 -9.54
C GLY A 64 4.90 -6.27 -11.04
N VAL A 65 4.14 -7.11 -11.74
CA VAL A 65 4.19 -7.21 -13.20
C VAL A 65 2.77 -7.12 -13.76
N ALA A 66 2.56 -6.24 -14.72
CA ALA A 66 1.32 -6.14 -15.49
C ALA A 66 1.58 -6.40 -16.97
N THR A 67 0.61 -7.03 -17.63
CA THR A 67 0.61 -7.16 -19.10
C THR A 67 -0.20 -6.03 -19.72
N TYR A 68 0.22 -5.58 -20.89
CA TYR A 68 -0.50 -4.59 -21.67
C TYR A 68 -0.35 -4.86 -23.16
N SER A 69 -1.37 -4.48 -23.94
CA SER A 69 -1.36 -4.58 -25.40
C SER A 69 -1.47 -3.18 -26.01
N CYS A 70 -0.45 -2.73 -26.75
CA CYS A 70 -0.49 -1.48 -27.51
C CYS A 70 -0.39 -1.78 -29.01
N HIS A 71 -1.45 -1.46 -29.77
CA HIS A 71 -1.59 -1.44 -31.25
C HIS A 71 -1.01 -2.61 -32.08
N SER A 72 -0.35 -3.56 -31.43
CA SER A 72 0.28 -4.76 -31.95
C SER A 72 -0.33 -5.93 -31.17
N LYS A 73 -0.61 -7.05 -31.85
CA LYS A 73 -1.23 -8.24 -31.26
C LYS A 73 -0.31 -9.01 -30.28
N LYS A 74 0.74 -8.37 -29.76
CA LYS A 74 1.72 -8.97 -28.85
C LYS A 74 1.56 -8.35 -27.47
N GLU A 75 1.35 -9.20 -26.48
CA GLU A 75 1.37 -8.80 -25.07
C GLU A 75 2.77 -8.36 -24.69
N LYS A 76 2.84 -7.20 -24.03
CA LYS A 76 4.08 -6.67 -23.45
C LYS A 76 3.95 -6.68 -21.94
N ILE A 77 5.10 -6.75 -21.29
CA ILE A 77 5.21 -6.76 -19.84
C ILE A 77 5.69 -5.39 -19.35
N LYS A 78 5.05 -4.87 -18.30
CA LYS A 78 5.48 -3.68 -17.56
C LYS A 78 5.72 -4.06 -16.10
N CYS A 79 6.91 -3.74 -15.60
CA CYS A 79 7.21 -3.81 -14.18
C CYS A 79 6.69 -2.56 -13.47
N ILE A 80 6.17 -2.75 -12.27
CA ILE A 80 5.74 -1.71 -11.33
C ILE A 80 6.57 -1.88 -10.07
N HIS A 81 7.10 -0.78 -9.55
CA HIS A 81 7.88 -0.77 -8.31
C HIS A 81 7.34 0.29 -7.36
N THR A 82 7.02 -0.08 -6.13
CA THR A 82 6.47 0.86 -5.16
C THR A 82 6.86 0.49 -3.74
N HIS A 83 6.90 1.49 -2.86
CA HIS A 83 7.02 1.30 -1.42
C HIS A 83 5.67 1.41 -0.71
N ILE A 84 4.60 1.75 -1.43
CA ILE A 84 3.29 2.08 -0.87
C ILE A 84 2.31 0.94 -1.16
N PHE A 85 1.68 0.43 -0.10
CA PHE A 85 0.83 -0.76 -0.17
C PHE A 85 -0.55 -0.51 0.42
N LYS A 86 -1.51 -1.32 -0.05
CA LYS A 86 -2.83 -1.53 0.56
C LYS A 86 -3.00 -3.01 0.88
N ILE A 87 -3.42 -3.33 2.10
CA ILE A 87 -3.77 -4.71 2.42
C ILE A 87 -5.12 -5.10 1.81
N LYS A 88 -5.16 -6.29 1.21
CA LYS A 88 -6.38 -6.90 0.66
C LYS A 88 -6.86 -8.04 1.54
N GLU A 89 -5.93 -8.91 1.94
CA GLU A 89 -6.22 -10.11 2.70
C GLU A 89 -5.08 -10.40 3.67
N LEU A 90 -5.43 -11.01 4.80
CA LEU A 90 -4.50 -11.46 5.82
C LEU A 90 -4.80 -12.93 6.10
N ASN A 91 -3.80 -13.80 5.97
CA ASN A 91 -3.91 -15.25 6.07
C ASN A 91 -2.76 -15.79 6.91
N LYS A 92 -2.97 -15.92 8.22
CA LYS A 92 -1.94 -16.32 9.20
C LYS A 92 -0.72 -15.38 9.06
N ASP A 93 0.46 -15.94 8.83
CA ASP A 93 1.72 -15.21 8.68
C ASP A 93 1.91 -14.57 7.30
N CYS A 94 0.93 -14.69 6.39
CA CYS A 94 1.00 -14.11 5.04
C CYS A 94 -0.03 -12.98 4.84
N ALA A 95 0.33 -11.97 4.05
CA ALA A 95 -0.59 -10.94 3.62
C ALA A 95 -0.60 -10.77 2.09
N VAL A 96 -1.79 -10.52 1.53
CA VAL A 96 -1.94 -10.10 0.15
C VAL A 96 -2.00 -8.58 0.12
N LEU A 97 -1.02 -7.98 -0.56
CA LEU A 97 -0.84 -6.54 -0.67
C LEU A 97 -1.05 -6.08 -2.11
N GLU A 98 -1.90 -5.08 -2.30
CA GLU A 98 -2.02 -4.36 -3.57
C GLU A 98 -0.97 -3.23 -3.62
N LEU A 99 -0.26 -3.14 -4.75
CA LEU A 99 0.71 -2.09 -5.03
C LEU A 99 -0.02 -0.79 -5.35
N LEU A 100 0.38 0.32 -4.72
CA LEU A 100 -0.17 1.64 -4.98
C LEU A 100 0.85 2.53 -5.69
N GLU A 101 0.39 3.39 -6.61
CA GLU A 101 1.21 4.40 -7.29
C GLU A 101 0.47 5.73 -7.39
N PHE A 102 1.18 6.82 -7.63
CA PHE A 102 0.54 8.10 -7.93
C PHE A 102 0.14 8.17 -9.41
N LYS A 103 -0.99 8.81 -9.72
CA LYS A 103 -1.48 9.03 -11.10
C LYS A 103 -0.44 9.68 -12.00
N SER A 104 0.43 10.53 -11.46
CA SER A 104 1.53 11.17 -12.21
C SER A 104 2.54 10.15 -12.74
N ASP A 105 2.87 9.14 -11.94
CA ASP A 105 3.86 8.10 -12.28
C ASP A 105 3.29 7.10 -13.31
N LEU A 106 1.97 6.96 -13.38
CA LEU A 106 1.29 6.16 -14.42
C LEU A 106 1.27 6.85 -15.79
N LYS A 107 1.34 8.19 -15.83
CA LYS A 107 1.17 9.01 -17.03
C LYS A 107 2.45 9.26 -17.80
N ASP A 108 3.61 8.78 -17.32
CA ASP A 108 4.85 8.88 -18.07
C ASP A 108 4.78 8.01 -19.34
N LYS A 109 4.35 8.65 -20.43
CA LYS A 109 4.16 8.08 -21.79
C LYS A 109 5.48 7.69 -22.46
N HIS A 110 6.61 7.92 -21.82
CA HIS A 110 7.91 7.52 -22.33
C HIS A 110 8.56 6.60 -21.29
N PRO A 111 8.85 5.34 -21.64
CA PRO A 111 9.75 4.51 -20.84
C PRO A 111 11.17 5.05 -21.05
N LYS A 112 11.45 6.28 -20.59
CA LYS A 112 12.83 6.79 -20.58
C LYS A 112 13.53 6.06 -19.45
N HIS A 113 14.14 4.95 -19.85
CA HIS A 113 14.95 4.05 -19.05
C HIS A 113 14.14 3.11 -18.16
N CYS A 114 14.42 1.81 -18.27
CA CYS A 114 14.04 0.75 -17.32
C CYS A 114 14.63 0.95 -15.90
N HIS A 115 15.09 2.16 -15.60
CA HIS A 115 15.49 2.66 -14.31
C HIS A 115 14.54 3.79 -13.96
N SER A 116 13.27 3.45 -13.72
CA SER A 116 12.41 4.37 -12.99
C SER A 116 13.15 4.72 -11.70
N LYS A 117 13.42 6.01 -11.50
CA LYS A 117 14.01 6.57 -10.28
C LYS A 117 13.02 6.45 -9.12
N HIS A 118 12.55 5.24 -8.81
CA HIS A 118 12.05 4.94 -7.48
C HIS A 118 13.29 4.88 -6.58
N GLY A 119 13.75 6.07 -6.18
CA GLY A 119 14.72 6.29 -5.12
C GLY A 119 14.19 5.75 -3.79
N SER A 120 14.64 6.34 -2.68
CA SER A 120 14.10 6.00 -1.35
C SER A 120 12.58 6.16 -1.30
N ALA A 121 11.92 5.56 -0.31
CA ALA A 121 10.49 5.74 -0.07
C ALA A 121 10.10 7.24 0.01
N CYS A 122 10.96 8.09 0.57
CA CYS A 122 10.75 9.55 0.61
C CYS A 122 10.70 10.16 -0.79
N HIS A 123 11.58 9.78 -1.72
CA HIS A 123 11.51 10.30 -3.10
C HIS A 123 10.20 9.96 -3.81
N GLN A 124 9.56 8.84 -3.45
CA GLN A 124 8.25 8.49 -3.98
C GLN A 124 7.10 9.31 -3.37
N LEU A 125 7.26 9.81 -2.13
CA LEU A 125 6.22 10.51 -1.37
C LEU A 125 6.36 12.04 -1.39
N ASP A 126 7.59 12.56 -1.48
CA ASP A 126 7.90 13.98 -1.35
C ASP A 126 7.18 14.80 -2.42
N HIS A 127 6.49 15.86 -1.98
CA HIS A 127 5.72 16.77 -2.84
C HIS A 127 4.57 16.12 -3.64
N LYS A 128 4.17 14.88 -3.32
CA LYS A 128 3.01 14.23 -3.93
C LYS A 128 1.73 14.55 -3.17
N ASP A 129 0.63 14.64 -3.92
CA ASP A 129 -0.71 14.73 -3.35
C ASP A 129 -1.24 13.31 -3.04
N LEU A 130 -1.65 13.06 -1.81
CA LEU A 130 -2.18 11.77 -1.38
C LEU A 130 -3.47 11.40 -2.11
N ASP A 131 -4.25 12.38 -2.59
CA ASP A 131 -5.48 12.14 -3.37
C ASP A 131 -5.19 11.68 -4.82
N ASP A 132 -3.92 11.75 -5.24
CA ASP A 132 -3.44 11.20 -6.49
C ASP A 132 -2.97 9.75 -6.39
N LEU A 133 -2.96 9.17 -5.18
CA LEU A 133 -2.66 7.76 -5.01
C LEU A 133 -3.78 6.90 -5.62
N VAL A 134 -3.40 5.82 -6.30
CA VAL A 134 -4.34 4.88 -6.93
C VAL A 134 -3.91 3.43 -6.74
N GLY A 135 -4.89 2.54 -6.66
CA GLY A 135 -4.67 1.09 -6.73
C GLY A 135 -4.22 0.70 -8.13
N THR A 136 -3.11 -0.03 -8.23
CA THR A 136 -2.62 -0.54 -9.53
C THR A 136 -3.38 -1.80 -9.98
N GLY A 137 -4.13 -2.44 -9.07
CA GLY A 137 -4.71 -3.78 -9.28
C GLY A 137 -3.69 -4.92 -9.20
N ILE A 138 -2.38 -4.63 -9.10
CA ILE A 138 -1.35 -5.65 -8.98
C ILE A 138 -1.19 -6.04 -7.51
N CYS A 139 -1.32 -7.33 -7.23
CA CYS A 139 -1.18 -7.86 -5.87
C CYS A 139 0.06 -8.74 -5.73
N ILE A 140 0.71 -8.66 -4.57
CA ILE A 140 1.80 -9.55 -4.16
C ILE A 140 1.43 -10.25 -2.85
N THR A 141 1.92 -11.46 -2.64
CA THR A 141 1.81 -12.16 -1.36
C THR A 141 3.14 -12.06 -0.65
N VAL A 142 3.13 -11.66 0.61
CA VAL A 142 4.34 -11.49 1.43
C VAL A 142 4.21 -12.26 2.74
N ASP A 143 5.35 -12.73 3.25
CA ASP A 143 5.48 -13.27 4.59
C ASP A 143 5.73 -12.13 5.58
N LEU A 144 4.91 -12.04 6.62
CA LEU A 144 4.96 -10.97 7.61
C LEU A 144 6.15 -11.07 8.55
N SER A 145 6.72 -12.27 8.72
CA SER A 145 7.93 -12.47 9.53
C SER A 145 9.17 -11.78 8.95
N CYS A 146 9.13 -11.40 7.66
CA CYS A 146 10.18 -10.64 6.98
C CYS A 146 10.21 -9.15 7.36
N PHE A 147 9.16 -8.63 7.99
CA PHE A 147 9.05 -7.19 8.26
C PHE A 147 9.19 -6.88 9.74
N CYS A 148 10.01 -5.86 10.04
CA CYS A 148 10.25 -5.43 11.41
C CYS A 148 9.59 -4.09 11.75
N ALA A 149 9.08 -3.35 10.76
CA ALA A 149 8.31 -2.14 11.01
C ALA A 149 7.26 -1.88 9.93
N ILE A 150 6.29 -1.06 10.29
CA ILE A 150 5.21 -0.55 9.44
C ILE A 150 5.01 0.94 9.73
N THR A 151 4.76 1.74 8.69
CA THR A 151 4.39 3.14 8.82
C THR A 151 3.10 3.39 8.07
N CYS A 152 2.07 3.84 8.78
CA CYS A 152 0.80 4.24 8.18
C CYS A 152 0.90 5.63 7.57
N LEU A 153 0.36 5.78 6.36
CA LEU A 153 0.13 7.09 5.73
C LEU A 153 -1.26 7.61 6.11
N PRO A 154 -1.55 8.91 5.87
CA PRO A 154 -2.89 9.44 6.05
C PRO A 154 -3.92 8.68 5.20
N ALA A 155 -5.11 8.50 5.74
CA ALA A 155 -6.18 7.79 5.04
C ALA A 155 -6.63 8.57 3.79
N VAL A 156 -6.94 7.81 2.73
CA VAL A 156 -7.35 8.33 1.40
C VAL A 156 -8.57 7.57 0.88
N HIS A 157 -9.14 8.06 -0.21
CA HIS A 157 -10.17 7.37 -0.97
C HIS A 157 -9.58 6.79 -2.26
N LEU A 158 -9.59 5.45 -2.39
CA LEU A 158 -9.17 4.72 -3.59
C LEU A 158 -10.33 3.99 -4.26
#